data_AF-A0A1Q3JDR0-F1
#
_entry.id   AF-A0A1Q3JDR0-F1
#
_cell.length_a   1.000
_cell.length_b   1.000
_cell.length_c   1.000
_cell.angle_alpha   90.00
_cell.angle_beta   90.00
_cell.angle_gamma   90.00
#
_symmetry.space_group_name_H-M   'P 1'
#
loop_
_entity.id
_entity.type
_entity.pdbx_description
1 polymer ?
#
loop_
_entity_poly.entity_id
_entity_poly.type
_entity_poly.pdbx_seq_one_letter_code
_entity_poly.pdbx_strand_id
1 'polypeptide(L)'
;MKRPSAASLKRLNPENLARLGADRLAAILIDAADLRPELKRRLRLELAAEQGAPHLLLEVDKRLTTLATGKAKVSWRQRATFIAELDALRGMIAQRLAELDPTQAIGRLWAFMALGRSLSSRVKDKDGDMEAVFERAASELGALLGKPSLERAGDEAHAAALVEAMLTFPAGWKTWLGLVLREAPAGLAAAALTRLQASASVTSGRMVLIRQLADAAGDIDAFTDTFSAEALKTPSIAAEIARRLLTVGRVAEAGAALEVAKPVKAKSFLGSGRTPEPDFEWESAWIDYLDASGQADLAQETRWIAFERTLSVARAKAFIKRLGDFDDVEAEGRAFAHAARHADFHKGLAFLMAWPALPEAAKMIQARADDIERVDDD
;
A
#
# COMPACT_ATOMS: atom_id res chain seq x y z
N MET A 1 -47.33 -15.52 -0.70
CA MET A 1 -46.25 -14.97 0.15
C MET A 1 -46.78 -14.82 1.58
N LYS A 2 -46.11 -15.38 2.60
CA LYS A 2 -46.48 -15.22 4.01
C LYS A 2 -46.38 -13.74 4.42
N ARG A 3 -47.42 -13.18 5.04
CA ARG A 3 -47.38 -11.81 5.59
C ARG A 3 -46.26 -11.71 6.65
N PRO A 4 -45.44 -10.64 6.65
CA PRO A 4 -44.37 -10.47 7.64
C PRO A 4 -44.94 -10.43 9.07
N SER A 5 -44.24 -11.05 10.01
CA SER A 5 -44.65 -11.12 11.42
C SER A 5 -44.50 -9.77 12.11
N ALA A 6 -45.28 -9.51 13.16
CA ALA A 6 -45.21 -8.26 13.93
C ALA A 6 -43.81 -7.99 14.53
N ALA A 7 -43.06 -9.05 14.87
CA ALA A 7 -41.67 -8.94 15.33
C ALA A 7 -40.72 -8.50 14.20
N SER A 8 -40.92 -9.00 12.98
CA SER A 8 -40.14 -8.59 11.80
C SER A 8 -40.41 -7.14 11.40
N LEU A 9 -41.66 -6.67 11.55
CA LEU A 9 -42.05 -5.29 11.28
C LEU A 9 -41.52 -4.27 12.31
N LYS A 10 -41.17 -4.72 13.52
CA LYS A 10 -40.61 -3.88 14.60
C LYS A 10 -39.08 -3.77 14.57
N ARG A 11 -38.40 -4.53 13.70
CA ARG A 11 -36.94 -4.50 13.59
C ARG A 11 -36.48 -3.16 13.01
N LEU A 12 -35.50 -2.52 13.64
CA LEU A 12 -34.91 -1.28 13.12
C LEU A 12 -34.07 -1.57 11.86
N ASN A 13 -34.56 -1.15 10.70
CA ASN A 13 -33.88 -1.24 9.41
C ASN A 13 -34.43 -0.19 8.43
N PRO A 14 -33.76 0.09 7.29
CA PRO A 14 -34.19 1.11 6.34
C PRO A 14 -35.61 0.90 5.80
N GLU A 15 -35.98 -0.34 5.46
CA GLU A 15 -37.32 -0.65 4.93
C GLU A 15 -38.45 -0.35 5.92
N ASN A 16 -38.28 -0.77 7.18
CA ASN A 16 -39.28 -0.53 8.23
C ASN A 16 -39.33 0.96 8.62
N LEU A 17 -38.19 1.66 8.58
CA LEU A 17 -38.17 3.11 8.78
C LEU A 17 -38.89 3.85 7.66
N ALA A 18 -38.69 3.47 6.39
CA ALA A 18 -39.40 4.06 5.25
C ALA A 18 -40.92 3.95 5.38
N ARG A 19 -41.43 2.86 6.00
CA ARG A 19 -42.87 2.68 6.28
C ARG A 19 -43.47 3.69 7.27
N LEU A 20 -42.65 4.40 8.04
CA LEU A 20 -43.13 5.46 8.94
C LEU A 20 -43.64 6.69 8.16
N GLY A 21 -43.24 6.85 6.89
CA GLY A 21 -43.58 7.99 6.06
C GLY A 21 -42.66 9.19 6.27
N ALA A 22 -42.58 10.05 5.25
CA ALA A 22 -41.65 11.19 5.22
C ALA A 22 -41.88 12.16 6.39
N ASP A 23 -43.13 12.50 6.70
CA ASP A 23 -43.45 13.49 7.75
C ASP A 23 -43.00 13.01 9.14
N ARG A 24 -43.22 11.73 9.47
CA ARG A 24 -42.82 11.19 10.77
C ARG A 24 -41.31 11.07 10.88
N LEU A 25 -40.64 10.67 9.80
CA LEU A 25 -39.18 10.61 9.75
C LEU A 25 -38.56 12.01 9.88
N ALA A 26 -39.13 13.02 9.20
CA ALA A 26 -38.67 14.41 9.29
C ALA A 26 -38.79 14.95 10.72
N ALA A 27 -39.93 14.73 11.39
CA ALA A 27 -40.11 15.12 12.78
C ALA A 27 -39.06 14.48 13.70
N ILE A 28 -38.84 13.16 13.58
CA ILE A 28 -37.84 12.44 14.37
C ILE A 28 -36.42 12.97 14.08
N LEU A 29 -36.11 13.28 12.81
CA LEU A 29 -34.80 13.82 12.44
C LEU A 29 -34.58 15.22 13.01
N ILE A 30 -35.60 16.08 13.05
CA ILE A 30 -35.52 17.40 13.70
C ILE A 30 -35.29 17.24 15.20
N ASP A 31 -36.11 16.44 15.88
CA ASP A 31 -35.96 16.18 17.32
C ASP A 31 -34.55 15.66 17.64
N ALA A 32 -34.05 14.74 16.81
CA ALA A 32 -32.73 14.16 17.02
C ALA A 32 -31.58 15.09 16.61
N ALA A 33 -31.82 16.08 15.73
CA ALA A 33 -30.85 17.08 15.31
C ALA A 33 -30.70 18.21 16.35
N ASP A 34 -31.74 18.49 17.13
CA ASP A 34 -31.66 19.49 18.21
C ASP A 34 -30.74 19.05 19.36
N LEU A 35 -30.59 17.74 19.56
CA LEU A 35 -29.65 17.16 20.52
C LEU A 35 -28.25 16.90 19.92
N ARG A 36 -28.11 16.94 18.58
CA ARG A 36 -26.88 16.54 17.86
C ARG A 36 -26.52 17.56 16.77
N PRO A 37 -25.70 18.58 17.09
CA PRO A 37 -25.28 19.61 16.13
C PRO A 37 -24.66 19.06 14.84
N GLU A 38 -23.96 17.94 14.91
CA GLU A 38 -23.39 17.21 13.78
C GLU A 38 -24.46 16.72 12.79
N LEU A 39 -25.56 16.16 13.30
CA LEU A 39 -26.68 15.70 12.47
C LEU A 39 -27.41 16.89 11.85
N LYS A 40 -27.64 17.95 12.63
CA LYS A 40 -28.25 19.19 12.14
C LYS A 40 -27.46 19.79 10.97
N ARG A 41 -26.13 19.77 11.06
CA ARG A 41 -25.24 20.20 9.98
C ARG A 41 -25.35 19.28 8.76
N ARG A 42 -25.33 17.96 8.94
CA ARG A 42 -25.48 17.02 7.83
C ARG A 42 -26.79 17.22 7.09
N LEU A 43 -27.92 17.35 7.81
CA LEU A 43 -29.22 17.60 7.19
C LEU A 43 -29.24 18.91 6.39
N ARG A 44 -28.59 19.97 6.88
CA ARG A 44 -28.46 21.23 6.11
C ARG A 44 -27.66 21.06 4.83
N LEU A 45 -26.58 20.28 4.85
CA LEU A 45 -25.79 19.99 3.65
C LEU A 45 -26.60 19.18 2.63
N GLU A 46 -27.37 18.19 3.07
CA GLU A 46 -28.25 17.43 2.17
C GLU A 46 -29.33 18.32 1.56
N LEU A 47 -29.98 19.19 2.37
CA LEU A 47 -30.95 20.15 1.86
C LEU A 47 -30.32 21.13 0.86
N ALA A 48 -29.08 21.57 1.09
CA ALA A 48 -28.35 22.42 0.16
C ALA A 48 -28.02 21.67 -1.14
N ALA A 49 -27.70 20.38 -1.08
CA ALA A 49 -27.48 19.55 -2.26
C ALA A 49 -28.75 19.42 -3.13
N GLU A 50 -29.93 19.30 -2.50
CA GLU A 50 -31.21 19.31 -3.22
C GLU A 50 -31.51 20.65 -3.93
N GLN A 51 -30.89 21.75 -3.49
CA GLN A 51 -30.97 23.05 -4.19
C GLN A 51 -29.91 23.20 -5.30
N GLY A 52 -29.02 22.21 -5.48
CA GLY A 52 -28.01 22.17 -6.52
C GLY A 52 -26.59 22.51 -6.07
N ALA A 53 -25.62 22.30 -6.98
CA ALA A 53 -24.18 22.41 -6.70
C ALA A 53 -23.77 23.74 -6.05
N PRO A 54 -24.22 24.92 -6.50
CA PRO A 54 -23.79 26.20 -5.93
C PRO A 54 -24.14 26.35 -4.44
N HIS A 55 -25.31 25.86 -4.03
CA HIS A 55 -25.75 25.93 -2.64
C HIS A 55 -24.95 25.00 -1.74
N LEU A 56 -24.72 23.76 -2.18
CA LEU A 56 -23.88 22.81 -1.46
C LEU A 56 -22.44 23.32 -1.32
N LEU A 57 -21.90 23.90 -2.40
CA LEU A 57 -20.54 24.42 -2.45
C LEU A 57 -20.29 25.48 -1.39
N LEU A 58 -21.22 26.44 -1.23
CA LEU A 58 -21.11 27.50 -0.23
C LEU A 58 -21.01 26.95 1.20
N GLU A 59 -21.78 25.92 1.54
CA GLU A 59 -21.76 25.32 2.87
C GLU A 59 -20.51 24.46 3.10
N VAL A 60 -20.05 23.74 2.07
CA VAL A 60 -18.78 23.01 2.10
C VAL A 60 -17.60 23.96 2.30
N ASP A 61 -17.54 25.06 1.55
CA ASP A 61 -16.45 26.03 1.60
C ASP A 61 -16.36 26.69 2.98
N LYS A 62 -17.50 27.17 3.52
CA LYS A 62 -17.57 27.71 4.88
C LYS A 62 -16.99 26.72 5.90
N ARG A 63 -17.29 25.44 5.73
CA ARG A 63 -16.82 24.40 6.66
C ARG A 63 -15.33 24.14 6.50
N LEU A 64 -14.83 24.01 5.27
CA LEU A 64 -13.40 23.85 4.99
C LEU A 64 -12.59 25.03 5.55
N THR A 65 -13.06 26.26 5.34
CA THR A 65 -12.43 27.47 5.91
C THR A 65 -12.41 27.44 7.43
N THR A 66 -13.52 27.05 8.08
CA THR A 66 -13.58 26.92 9.54
C THR A 66 -12.59 25.89 10.07
N LEU A 67 -12.46 24.75 9.39
CA LEU A 67 -11.50 23.70 9.78
C LEU A 67 -10.06 24.16 9.57
N ALA A 68 -9.76 24.81 8.44
CA ALA A 68 -8.43 25.30 8.09
C ALA A 68 -7.93 26.40 9.03
N THR A 69 -8.80 27.34 9.39
CA THR A 69 -8.47 28.50 10.24
C THR A 69 -8.48 28.18 11.73
N GLY A 70 -9.16 27.09 12.13
CA GLY A 70 -9.21 26.65 13.52
C GLY A 70 -7.82 26.35 14.09
N LYS A 71 -7.54 26.83 15.29
CA LYS A 71 -6.25 26.61 15.99
C LYS A 71 -6.37 25.73 17.24
N ALA A 72 -7.60 25.54 17.75
CA ALA A 72 -7.84 24.78 18.96
C ALA A 72 -7.48 23.30 18.79
N LYS A 73 -6.81 22.73 19.82
CA LYS A 73 -6.58 21.29 19.94
C LYS A 73 -7.92 20.58 20.13
N VAL A 74 -8.08 19.43 19.50
CA VAL A 74 -9.28 18.59 19.69
C VAL A 74 -9.04 17.71 20.91
N SER A 75 -9.92 17.84 21.91
CA SER A 75 -9.84 17.02 23.11
C SER A 75 -10.14 15.55 22.81
N TRP A 76 -9.61 14.62 23.60
CA TRP A 76 -9.85 13.19 23.41
C TRP A 76 -11.34 12.83 23.44
N ARG A 77 -12.15 13.55 24.25
CA ARG A 77 -13.60 13.35 24.36
C ARG A 77 -14.35 13.75 23.08
N GLN A 78 -13.84 14.75 22.36
CA GLN A 78 -14.43 15.26 21.12
C GLN A 78 -13.86 14.59 19.88
N ARG A 79 -12.80 13.78 20.01
CA ARG A 79 -12.06 13.19 18.89
C ARG A 79 -12.97 12.39 17.97
N ALA A 80 -13.73 11.44 18.51
CA ALA A 80 -14.58 10.56 17.73
C ALA A 80 -15.63 11.35 16.93
N THR A 81 -16.33 12.29 17.58
CA THR A 81 -17.30 13.16 16.91
C THR A 81 -16.65 14.04 15.84
N PHE A 82 -15.48 14.61 16.12
CA PHE A 82 -14.76 15.43 15.15
C PHE A 82 -14.35 14.65 13.90
N ILE A 83 -13.84 13.42 14.07
CA ILE A 83 -13.46 12.55 12.95
C ILE A 83 -14.70 12.13 12.15
N ALA A 84 -15.80 11.79 12.82
CA ALA A 84 -17.06 11.47 12.15
C ALA A 84 -17.60 12.67 11.33
N GLU A 85 -17.48 13.89 11.86
CA GLU A 85 -17.83 15.11 11.10
C GLU A 85 -16.91 15.35 9.91
N LEU A 86 -15.62 15.09 10.06
CA LEU A 86 -14.63 15.22 8.99
C LEU A 86 -14.91 14.21 7.86
N ASP A 87 -15.21 12.96 8.22
CA ASP A 87 -15.58 11.90 7.26
C ASP A 87 -16.91 12.18 6.57
N ALA A 88 -17.90 12.71 7.30
CA ALA A 88 -19.17 13.13 6.72
C ALA A 88 -19.01 14.29 5.73
N LEU A 89 -18.11 15.24 6.00
CA LEU A 89 -17.78 16.32 5.06
C LEU A 89 -17.12 15.77 3.81
N ARG A 90 -16.12 14.89 3.96
CA ARG A 90 -15.48 14.17 2.85
C ARG A 90 -16.52 13.49 1.98
N GLY A 91 -17.42 12.71 2.58
CA GLY A 91 -18.48 12.01 1.87
C GLY A 91 -19.45 12.94 1.13
N MET A 92 -19.80 14.11 1.69
CA MET A 92 -20.58 15.11 0.94
C MET A 92 -19.86 15.60 -0.31
N ILE A 93 -18.54 15.80 -0.25
CA ILE A 93 -17.74 16.28 -1.38
C ILE A 93 -17.62 15.17 -2.44
N ALA A 94 -17.16 13.99 -2.03
CA ALA A 94 -16.82 12.90 -2.94
C ALA A 94 -18.03 12.20 -3.55
N GLN A 95 -19.20 12.28 -2.91
CA GLN A 95 -20.44 11.66 -3.41
C GLN A 95 -21.39 12.72 -3.95
N ARG A 96 -22.03 13.50 -3.07
CA ARG A 96 -23.13 14.40 -3.46
C ARG A 96 -22.65 15.56 -4.33
N LEU A 97 -21.57 16.24 -3.97
CA LEU A 97 -21.04 17.32 -4.79
C LEU A 97 -20.45 16.78 -6.10
N ALA A 98 -19.77 15.64 -6.06
CA ALA A 98 -19.21 15.02 -7.26
C ALA A 98 -20.26 14.55 -8.27
N GLU A 99 -21.44 14.11 -7.81
CA GLU A 99 -22.61 13.82 -8.65
C GLU A 99 -23.15 15.08 -9.35
N LEU A 100 -23.12 16.22 -8.65
CA LEU A 100 -23.68 17.48 -9.15
C LEU A 100 -22.69 18.29 -10.01
N ASP A 101 -21.43 18.37 -9.59
CA ASP A 101 -20.34 19.11 -10.23
C ASP A 101 -18.98 18.48 -9.86
N PRO A 102 -18.44 17.59 -10.71
CA PRO A 102 -17.21 16.88 -10.39
C PRO A 102 -15.97 17.80 -10.36
N THR A 103 -15.95 18.86 -11.17
CA THR A 103 -14.83 19.82 -11.20
C THR A 103 -14.73 20.56 -9.88
N GLN A 104 -15.86 21.02 -9.35
CA GLN A 104 -15.87 21.68 -8.04
C GLN A 104 -15.55 20.68 -6.92
N ALA A 105 -16.03 19.44 -7.00
CA ALA A 105 -15.70 18.40 -6.04
C ALA A 105 -14.19 18.13 -5.95
N ILE A 106 -13.48 18.04 -7.09
CA ILE A 106 -12.02 17.88 -7.15
C ILE A 106 -11.32 19.03 -6.42
N GLY A 107 -11.69 20.28 -6.72
CA GLY A 107 -11.12 21.44 -6.02
C GLY A 107 -11.31 21.39 -4.51
N ARG A 108 -12.45 20.87 -4.05
CA ARG A 108 -12.77 20.78 -2.61
C ARG A 108 -12.12 19.59 -1.94
N LEU A 109 -11.85 18.49 -2.66
CA LEU A 109 -10.99 17.43 -2.17
C LEU A 109 -9.54 17.88 -2.03
N TRP A 110 -8.99 18.67 -2.97
CA TRP A 110 -7.67 19.29 -2.78
C TRP A 110 -7.62 20.16 -1.52
N ALA A 111 -8.63 21.02 -1.33
CA ALA A 111 -8.74 21.85 -0.12
C ALA A 111 -8.92 21.01 1.15
N PHE A 112 -9.66 19.90 1.09
CA PHE A 112 -9.80 18.95 2.18
C PHE A 112 -8.47 18.28 2.53
N MET A 113 -7.72 17.79 1.53
CA MET A 113 -6.40 17.17 1.73
C MET A 113 -5.41 18.15 2.36
N ALA A 114 -5.46 19.44 2.00
CA ALA A 114 -4.64 20.48 2.60
C ALA A 114 -4.88 20.67 4.12
N LEU A 115 -6.04 20.24 4.65
CA LEU A 115 -6.31 20.24 6.09
C LEU A 115 -5.39 19.30 6.87
N GLY A 116 -4.86 18.26 6.25
CA GLY A 116 -4.09 17.21 6.93
C GLY A 116 -2.90 17.74 7.72
N ARG A 117 -2.20 18.77 7.20
CA ARG A 117 -1.11 19.42 7.92
C ARG A 117 -1.55 20.10 9.21
N SER A 118 -2.64 20.89 9.16
CA SER A 118 -3.10 21.62 10.33
C SER A 118 -3.76 20.67 11.34
N LEU A 119 -4.52 19.68 10.86
CA LEU A 119 -5.22 18.71 11.69
C LEU A 119 -4.28 17.70 12.36
N SER A 120 -3.21 17.24 11.70
CA SER A 120 -2.19 16.37 12.31
C SER A 120 -1.55 16.99 13.56
N SER A 121 -1.42 18.32 13.58
CA SER A 121 -0.95 19.03 14.76
C SER A 121 -2.02 19.20 15.85
N ARG A 122 -3.32 19.15 15.50
CA ARG A 122 -4.44 19.49 16.40
C ARG A 122 -5.15 18.29 17.00
N VAL A 123 -5.09 17.15 16.33
CA VAL A 123 -5.79 15.92 16.70
C VAL A 123 -4.76 14.84 16.97
N LYS A 124 -4.79 14.25 18.16
CA LYS A 124 -3.95 13.10 18.48
C LYS A 124 -4.63 11.83 17.94
N ASP A 125 -4.11 11.31 16.84
CA ASP A 125 -4.64 10.13 16.18
C ASP A 125 -3.83 8.88 16.55
N LYS A 126 -4.17 8.26 17.70
CA LYS A 126 -3.48 7.05 18.15
C LYS A 126 -3.88 5.81 17.37
N ASP A 127 -5.13 5.78 16.91
CA ASP A 127 -5.79 4.60 16.38
C ASP A 127 -5.79 4.60 14.83
N GLY A 128 -5.33 5.69 14.20
CA GLY A 128 -5.29 5.86 12.74
C GLY A 128 -6.65 6.25 12.14
N ASP A 129 -7.63 6.59 12.96
CA ASP A 129 -9.00 6.90 12.52
C ASP A 129 -9.03 8.15 11.64
N MET A 130 -8.21 9.16 11.97
CA MET A 130 -8.15 10.40 11.19
C MET A 130 -7.38 10.17 9.89
N GLU A 131 -6.26 9.45 9.96
CA GLU A 131 -5.48 9.07 8.78
C GLU A 131 -6.36 8.32 7.77
N ALA A 132 -7.17 7.36 8.23
CA ALA A 132 -8.09 6.61 7.37
C ALA A 132 -9.11 7.51 6.62
N VAL A 133 -9.49 8.67 7.18
CA VAL A 133 -10.34 9.64 6.47
C VAL A 133 -9.58 10.29 5.31
N PHE A 134 -8.32 10.65 5.51
CA PHE A 134 -7.48 11.24 4.46
C PHE A 134 -7.09 10.21 3.38
N GLU A 135 -6.86 8.96 3.75
CA GLU A 135 -6.62 7.87 2.79
C GLU A 135 -7.84 7.64 1.87
N ARG A 136 -9.06 7.67 2.43
CA ARG A 136 -10.29 7.63 1.64
C ARG A 136 -10.42 8.85 0.72
N ALA A 137 -10.16 10.06 1.25
CA ALA A 137 -10.23 11.29 0.46
C ALA A 137 -9.19 11.30 -0.69
N ALA A 138 -7.99 10.76 -0.46
CA ALA A 138 -6.95 10.60 -1.47
C ALA A 138 -7.39 9.62 -2.58
N SER A 139 -7.97 8.48 -2.20
CA SER A 139 -8.49 7.51 -3.17
C SER A 139 -9.63 8.10 -4.01
N GLU A 140 -10.55 8.83 -3.38
CA GLU A 140 -11.67 9.50 -4.05
C GLU A 140 -11.20 10.63 -4.97
N LEU A 141 -10.16 11.37 -4.57
CA LEU A 141 -9.53 12.36 -5.42
C LEU A 141 -8.92 11.72 -6.66
N GLY A 142 -8.18 10.62 -6.49
CA GLY A 142 -7.65 9.82 -7.61
C GLY A 142 -8.73 9.36 -8.57
N ALA A 143 -9.80 8.75 -8.05
CA ALA A 143 -10.93 8.25 -8.83
C ALA A 143 -11.66 9.37 -9.60
N LEU A 144 -11.80 10.57 -9.02
CA LEU A 144 -12.40 11.71 -9.72
C LEU A 144 -11.48 12.27 -10.81
N LEU A 145 -10.16 12.36 -10.55
CA LEU A 145 -9.18 12.80 -11.54
C LEU A 145 -9.11 11.85 -12.74
N GLY A 146 -9.27 10.54 -12.52
CA GLY A 146 -9.30 9.51 -13.55
C GLY A 146 -10.57 9.43 -14.39
N LYS A 147 -11.56 10.31 -14.19
CA LYS A 147 -12.78 10.30 -15.01
C LYS A 147 -12.45 10.83 -16.42
N PRO A 148 -12.78 10.09 -17.51
CA PRO A 148 -12.41 10.46 -18.89
C PRO A 148 -12.83 11.86 -19.34
N SER A 149 -13.94 12.38 -18.79
CA SER A 149 -14.43 13.73 -19.07
C SER A 149 -13.52 14.85 -18.52
N LEU A 150 -12.59 14.53 -17.62
CA LEU A 150 -11.75 15.49 -16.88
C LEU A 150 -10.25 15.34 -17.19
N GLU A 151 -9.83 14.27 -17.87
CA GLU A 151 -8.42 13.93 -18.15
C GLU A 151 -7.68 15.01 -18.97
N ARG A 152 -8.25 15.53 -20.05
CA ARG A 152 -7.45 16.30 -21.04
C ARG A 152 -7.29 17.79 -20.76
N ALA A 153 -8.02 18.35 -19.79
CA ALA A 153 -8.06 19.81 -19.56
C ALA A 153 -7.30 20.25 -18.30
N GLY A 154 -6.87 19.32 -17.45
CA GLY A 154 -6.42 19.65 -16.09
C GLY A 154 -5.09 19.04 -15.65
N ASP A 155 -4.46 18.15 -16.42
CA ASP A 155 -3.29 17.38 -15.95
C ASP A 155 -2.14 18.26 -15.43
N GLU A 156 -1.80 19.33 -16.13
CA GLU A 156 -0.77 20.27 -15.70
C GLU A 156 -1.14 21.03 -14.40
N ALA A 157 -2.42 21.39 -14.27
CA ALA A 157 -2.92 22.06 -13.07
C ALA A 157 -2.99 21.11 -11.87
N HIS A 158 -3.43 19.87 -12.09
CA HIS A 158 -3.47 18.82 -11.08
C HIS A 158 -2.07 18.38 -10.67
N ALA A 159 -1.12 18.30 -11.62
CA ALA A 159 0.29 18.04 -11.33
C ALA A 159 0.89 19.15 -10.47
N ALA A 160 0.61 20.41 -10.80
CA ALA A 160 1.05 21.55 -9.99
C ALA A 160 0.46 21.50 -8.57
N ALA A 161 -0.85 21.24 -8.44
CA ALA A 161 -1.52 21.12 -7.16
C ALA A 161 -0.97 19.95 -6.32
N LEU A 162 -0.71 18.80 -6.95
CA LEU A 162 -0.12 17.64 -6.30
C LEU A 162 1.29 17.96 -5.75
N VAL A 163 2.13 18.60 -6.58
CA VAL A 163 3.49 19.02 -6.17
C VAL A 163 3.45 20.04 -5.04
N GLU A 164 2.57 21.03 -5.11
CA GLU A 164 2.38 22.00 -4.02
C GLU A 164 1.95 21.32 -2.72
N ALA A 165 1.00 20.40 -2.80
CA ALA A 165 0.49 19.69 -1.64
C ALA A 165 1.58 18.81 -1.00
N MET A 166 2.36 18.10 -1.82
CA MET A 166 3.53 17.31 -1.39
C MET A 166 4.60 18.16 -0.69
N LEU A 167 4.93 19.32 -1.24
CA LEU A 167 5.90 20.24 -0.64
C LEU A 167 5.39 20.85 0.67
N THR A 168 4.07 21.08 0.76
CA THR A 168 3.43 21.65 1.96
C THR A 168 3.37 20.64 3.11
N PHE A 169 3.06 19.37 2.83
CA PHE A 169 2.96 18.32 3.84
C PHE A 169 3.53 16.96 3.40
N PRO A 170 4.86 16.84 3.28
CA PRO A 170 5.49 15.62 2.76
C PRO A 170 5.19 14.37 3.60
N ALA A 171 5.03 14.53 4.91
CA ALA A 171 4.80 13.41 5.82
C ALA A 171 3.49 12.66 5.51
N GLY A 172 2.38 13.38 5.26
CA GLY A 172 1.11 12.76 4.87
C GLY A 172 1.13 12.26 3.43
N TRP A 173 1.73 13.04 2.51
CA TRP A 173 1.74 12.66 1.10
C TRP A 173 2.58 11.42 0.78
N LYS A 174 3.52 11.01 1.65
CA LYS A 174 4.17 9.70 1.55
C LYS A 174 3.18 8.53 1.60
N THR A 175 2.08 8.70 2.32
CA THR A 175 1.01 7.69 2.45
C THR A 175 -0.05 7.90 1.37
N TRP A 176 -0.46 9.15 1.14
CA TRP A 176 -1.61 9.45 0.29
C TRP A 176 -1.33 9.43 -1.21
N LEU A 177 -0.09 9.71 -1.63
CA LEU A 177 0.26 9.83 -3.04
C LEU A 177 -0.07 8.56 -3.82
N GLY A 178 0.33 7.39 -3.33
CA GLY A 178 0.03 6.11 -3.98
C GLY A 178 -1.48 5.81 -4.09
N LEU A 179 -2.30 6.36 -3.18
CA LEU A 179 -3.76 6.22 -3.23
C LEU A 179 -4.38 7.09 -4.32
N VAL A 180 -3.89 8.32 -4.49
CA VAL A 180 -4.31 9.20 -5.60
C VAL A 180 -3.91 8.59 -6.94
N LEU A 181 -2.66 8.15 -7.08
CA LEU A 181 -2.11 7.68 -8.36
C LEU A 181 -2.70 6.35 -8.84
N ARG A 182 -3.37 5.58 -7.98
CA ARG A 182 -3.97 4.28 -8.35
C ARG A 182 -5.01 4.40 -9.46
N GLU A 183 -5.82 5.44 -9.43
CA GLU A 183 -6.90 5.68 -10.39
C GLU A 183 -6.72 6.98 -11.18
N ALA A 184 -5.67 7.76 -10.89
CA ALA A 184 -5.41 9.01 -11.60
C ALA A 184 -4.93 8.77 -13.05
N PRO A 185 -5.04 9.78 -13.93
CA PRO A 185 -4.56 9.67 -15.31
C PRO A 185 -3.05 9.36 -15.37
N ALA A 186 -2.64 8.52 -16.31
CA ALA A 186 -1.24 8.09 -16.45
C ALA A 186 -0.25 9.27 -16.64
N GLY A 187 -0.70 10.35 -17.30
CA GLY A 187 0.11 11.55 -17.50
C GLY A 187 0.37 12.37 -16.22
N LEU A 188 -0.46 12.23 -15.18
CA LEU A 188 -0.35 13.01 -13.96
C LEU A 188 0.95 12.70 -13.20
N ALA A 189 1.31 11.43 -13.09
CA ALA A 189 2.51 10.99 -12.40
C ALA A 189 3.77 11.56 -13.06
N ALA A 190 3.87 11.45 -14.38
CA ALA A 190 4.98 11.97 -15.18
C ALA A 190 5.08 13.51 -15.08
N ALA A 191 3.96 14.23 -15.26
CA ALA A 191 3.94 15.68 -15.16
C ALA A 191 4.33 16.18 -13.76
N ALA A 192 3.84 15.51 -12.70
CA ALA A 192 4.19 15.83 -11.32
C ALA A 192 5.65 15.48 -11.00
N LEU A 193 6.18 14.38 -11.55
CA LEU A 193 7.58 13.98 -11.43
C LEU A 193 8.51 15.07 -11.99
N THR A 194 8.29 15.47 -13.25
CA THR A 194 9.07 16.52 -13.90
C THR A 194 9.04 17.82 -13.11
N ARG A 195 7.85 18.25 -12.64
CA ARG A 195 7.73 19.46 -11.80
C ARG A 195 8.46 19.33 -10.47
N LEU A 196 8.32 18.19 -9.79
CA LEU A 196 8.96 17.99 -8.50
C LEU A 196 10.48 17.99 -8.66
N GLN A 197 11.02 17.32 -9.68
CA GLN A 197 12.45 17.30 -9.99
C GLN A 197 12.99 18.71 -10.30
N ALA A 198 12.27 19.50 -11.10
CA ALA A 198 12.63 20.87 -11.44
C ALA A 198 12.55 21.85 -10.24
N SER A 199 11.81 21.50 -9.19
CA SER A 199 11.68 22.35 -8.00
C SER A 199 12.98 22.40 -7.20
N ALA A 200 13.42 23.61 -6.83
CA ALA A 200 14.58 23.83 -5.95
C ALA A 200 14.33 23.46 -4.47
N SER A 201 13.11 23.09 -4.08
CA SER A 201 12.76 22.83 -2.68
C SER A 201 13.39 21.52 -2.17
N VAL A 202 14.23 21.61 -1.14
CA VAL A 202 14.79 20.44 -0.47
C VAL A 202 13.95 20.13 0.76
N THR A 203 13.04 19.17 0.64
CA THR A 203 12.16 18.76 1.75
C THR A 203 12.44 17.32 2.18
N SER A 204 12.37 17.06 3.48
CA SER A 204 12.49 15.72 4.05
C SER A 204 11.48 14.76 3.44
N GLY A 205 11.95 13.65 2.87
CA GLY A 205 11.10 12.67 2.21
C GLY A 205 10.86 12.89 0.71
N ARG A 206 11.45 13.94 0.11
CA ARG A 206 11.36 14.19 -1.34
C ARG A 206 11.74 12.98 -2.19
N MET A 207 12.81 12.25 -1.84
CA MET A 207 13.22 11.06 -2.59
C MET A 207 12.15 9.96 -2.60
N VAL A 208 11.43 9.78 -1.49
CA VAL A 208 10.33 8.78 -1.41
C VAL A 208 9.20 9.18 -2.35
N LEU A 209 8.86 10.46 -2.40
CA LEU A 209 7.81 10.98 -3.29
C LEU A 209 8.23 10.88 -4.76
N ILE A 210 9.49 11.19 -5.10
CA ILE A 210 10.03 11.00 -6.45
C ILE A 210 9.95 9.53 -6.86
N ARG A 211 10.35 8.59 -5.99
CA ARG A 211 10.25 7.16 -6.29
C ARG A 211 8.81 6.71 -6.55
N GLN A 212 7.85 7.15 -5.72
CA GLN A 212 6.45 6.81 -5.93
C GLN A 212 5.89 7.38 -7.24
N LEU A 213 6.27 8.61 -7.61
CA LEU A 213 5.90 9.21 -8.90
C LEU A 213 6.55 8.48 -10.07
N ALA A 214 7.83 8.15 -9.95
CA ALA A 214 8.59 7.41 -10.95
C ALA A 214 8.00 6.01 -11.18
N ASP A 215 7.67 5.29 -10.11
CA ASP A 215 7.00 4.00 -10.18
C ASP A 215 5.64 4.10 -10.88
N ALA A 216 4.82 5.10 -10.55
CA ALA A 216 3.53 5.32 -11.19
C ALA A 216 3.65 5.79 -12.65
N ALA A 217 4.71 6.51 -13.00
CA ALA A 217 5.00 6.95 -14.36
C ALA A 217 5.69 5.86 -15.22
N GLY A 218 6.14 4.76 -14.61
CA GLY A 218 6.98 3.76 -15.28
C GLY A 218 8.41 4.23 -15.58
N ASP A 219 8.87 5.30 -14.92
CA ASP A 219 10.18 5.91 -15.15
C ASP A 219 11.24 5.29 -14.22
N ILE A 220 11.81 4.17 -14.65
CA ILE A 220 12.80 3.41 -13.87
C ILE A 220 14.12 4.19 -13.72
N ASP A 221 14.46 5.04 -14.69
CA ASP A 221 15.67 5.83 -14.66
C ASP A 221 15.55 6.94 -13.60
N ALA A 222 14.42 7.66 -13.58
CA ALA A 222 14.14 8.63 -12.51
C ALA A 222 14.07 8.00 -11.12
N PHE A 223 13.59 6.75 -11.00
CA PHE A 223 13.64 5.98 -9.75
C PHE A 223 15.09 5.71 -9.33
N THR A 224 15.91 5.23 -10.27
CA THR A 224 17.32 4.87 -10.06
C THR A 224 18.16 6.10 -9.66
N ASP A 225 17.90 7.25 -10.29
CA ASP A 225 18.56 8.53 -10.00
C ASP A 225 18.32 9.05 -8.58
N THR A 226 17.35 8.49 -7.84
CA THR A 226 17.15 8.83 -6.42
C THR A 226 18.17 8.19 -5.47
N PHE A 227 19.04 7.31 -5.97
CA PHE A 227 20.07 6.62 -5.21
C PHE A 227 21.46 7.15 -5.56
N SER A 228 22.32 7.25 -4.55
CA SER A 228 23.74 7.56 -4.79
C SER A 228 24.46 6.36 -5.40
N ALA A 229 25.59 6.60 -6.06
CA ALA A 229 26.44 5.53 -6.62
C ALA A 229 26.87 4.48 -5.58
N GLU A 230 26.98 4.87 -4.30
CA GLU A 230 27.29 3.93 -3.22
C GLU A 230 26.05 3.13 -2.80
N ALA A 231 24.86 3.76 -2.73
CA ALA A 231 23.62 3.07 -2.41
C ALA A 231 23.28 2.01 -3.47
N LEU A 232 23.58 2.27 -4.75
CA LEU A 232 23.39 1.32 -5.85
C LEU A 232 24.21 0.03 -5.71
N LYS A 233 25.27 0.02 -4.89
CA LYS A 233 26.03 -1.21 -4.59
C LYS A 233 25.39 -2.07 -3.50
N THR A 234 24.31 -1.58 -2.88
CA THR A 234 23.58 -2.34 -1.86
C THR A 234 22.75 -3.43 -2.53
N PRO A 235 22.90 -4.72 -2.16
CA PRO A 235 22.20 -5.83 -2.80
C PRO A 235 20.68 -5.67 -2.89
N SER A 236 20.01 -5.26 -1.81
CA SER A 236 18.55 -5.04 -1.79
C SER A 236 18.10 -3.95 -2.75
N ILE A 237 18.84 -2.84 -2.85
CA ILE A 237 18.53 -1.73 -3.77
C ILE A 237 18.73 -2.17 -5.22
N ALA A 238 19.83 -2.86 -5.52
CA ALA A 238 20.08 -3.40 -6.86
C ALA A 238 19.04 -4.45 -7.26
N ALA A 239 18.62 -5.31 -6.34
CA ALA A 239 17.53 -6.26 -6.55
C ALA A 239 16.21 -5.56 -6.90
N GLU A 240 15.90 -4.49 -6.18
CA GLU A 240 14.71 -3.70 -6.39
C GLU A 240 14.69 -3.03 -7.78
N ILE A 241 15.82 -2.47 -8.21
CA ILE A 241 15.98 -1.86 -9.54
C ILE A 241 15.93 -2.92 -10.63
N ALA A 242 16.64 -4.03 -10.45
CA ALA A 242 16.70 -5.12 -11.42
C ALA A 242 15.31 -5.71 -11.71
N ARG A 243 14.49 -5.95 -10.68
CA ARG A 243 13.12 -6.45 -10.86
C ARG A 243 12.24 -5.51 -11.70
N ARG A 244 12.38 -4.19 -11.49
CA ARG A 244 11.68 -3.19 -12.32
C ARG A 244 12.16 -3.25 -13.78
N LEU A 245 13.48 -3.29 -13.99
CA LEU A 245 14.07 -3.40 -15.33
C LEU A 245 13.64 -4.67 -16.07
N LEU A 246 13.62 -5.82 -15.38
CA LEU A 246 13.17 -7.10 -15.94
C LEU A 246 11.69 -7.05 -16.35
N THR A 247 10.84 -6.37 -15.58
CA THR A 247 9.40 -6.24 -15.88
C THR A 247 9.14 -5.56 -17.24
N VAL A 248 10.01 -4.62 -17.64
CA VAL A 248 9.92 -3.93 -18.93
C VAL A 248 10.87 -4.50 -20.00
N GLY A 249 11.52 -5.63 -19.72
CA GLY A 249 12.42 -6.30 -20.66
C GLY A 249 13.83 -5.69 -20.81
N ARG A 250 14.24 -4.76 -19.94
CA ARG A 250 15.61 -4.19 -19.90
C ARG A 250 16.60 -5.16 -19.23
N VAL A 251 16.72 -6.37 -19.79
CA VAL A 251 17.45 -7.51 -19.18
C VAL A 251 18.94 -7.24 -18.99
N ALA A 252 19.61 -6.62 -19.98
CA ALA A 252 21.04 -6.33 -19.90
C ALA A 252 21.38 -5.37 -18.75
N GLU A 253 20.54 -4.35 -18.55
CA GLU A 253 20.73 -3.34 -17.51
C GLU A 253 20.42 -3.90 -16.12
N ALA A 254 19.42 -4.79 -16.01
CA ALA A 254 19.15 -5.52 -14.78
C ALA A 254 20.37 -6.34 -14.34
N GLY A 255 21.00 -7.06 -15.27
CA GLY A 255 22.22 -7.82 -15.01
C GLY A 255 23.39 -6.93 -14.55
N ALA A 256 23.59 -5.79 -15.23
CA ALA A 256 24.63 -4.83 -14.86
C ALA A 256 24.44 -4.27 -13.44
N ALA A 257 23.20 -3.90 -13.08
CA ALA A 257 22.88 -3.41 -11.74
C ALA A 257 23.15 -4.47 -10.66
N LEU A 258 22.78 -5.73 -10.91
CA LEU A 258 23.00 -6.82 -9.98
C LEU A 258 24.49 -7.17 -9.82
N GLU A 259 25.26 -7.20 -10.91
CA GLU A 259 26.70 -7.51 -10.85
C GLU A 259 27.49 -6.48 -10.04
N VAL A 260 27.16 -5.19 -10.18
CA VAL A 260 27.81 -4.12 -9.39
C VAL A 260 27.56 -4.28 -7.90
N ALA A 261 26.39 -4.79 -7.53
CA ALA A 261 25.97 -4.99 -6.13
C ALA A 261 26.13 -6.44 -5.65
N LYS A 262 26.94 -7.26 -6.35
CA LYS A 262 27.13 -8.65 -6.01
C LYS A 262 27.65 -8.79 -4.57
N PRO A 263 26.97 -9.55 -3.69
CA PRO A 263 27.41 -9.72 -2.31
C PRO A 263 28.82 -10.32 -2.27
N VAL A 264 29.78 -9.56 -1.72
CA VAL A 264 31.13 -10.08 -1.47
C VAL A 264 31.10 -10.90 -0.18
N LYS A 265 31.75 -12.06 -0.17
CA LYS A 265 31.95 -12.86 1.05
C LYS A 265 32.65 -11.98 2.11
N ALA A 266 31.92 -11.51 3.13
CA ALA A 266 32.56 -10.86 4.27
C ALA A 266 33.53 -11.82 4.91
N LYS A 267 34.70 -11.28 5.22
CA LYS A 267 35.70 -11.94 6.05
C LYS A 267 35.18 -11.90 7.48
N SER A 268 34.93 -13.07 8.07
CA SER A 268 34.67 -13.16 9.50
C SER A 268 35.91 -12.70 10.27
N PHE A 269 35.77 -11.73 11.18
CA PHE A 269 36.84 -11.29 12.08
C PHE A 269 36.95 -12.15 13.35
N LEU A 270 36.01 -13.07 13.59
CA LEU A 270 36.10 -14.07 14.65
C LEU A 270 35.95 -15.47 14.04
N GLY A 271 36.90 -16.36 14.34
CA GLY A 271 36.91 -17.74 13.89
C GLY A 271 35.66 -18.51 14.32
N SER A 272 34.69 -18.59 13.42
CA SER A 272 33.63 -19.59 13.31
C SER A 272 32.85 -19.23 12.05
N GLY A 273 32.69 -20.20 11.14
CA GLY A 273 32.20 -19.95 9.79
C GLY A 273 30.80 -19.35 9.74
N ARG A 274 30.66 -18.25 9.00
CA ARG A 274 29.49 -17.89 8.20
C ARG A 274 29.89 -16.77 7.25
N THR A 275 30.15 -17.12 5.99
CA THR A 275 30.15 -16.14 4.89
C THR A 275 28.81 -15.41 4.93
N PRO A 276 28.74 -14.08 4.71
CA PRO A 276 27.47 -13.40 4.56
C PRO A 276 26.65 -14.14 3.53
N GLU A 277 25.47 -14.56 3.94
CA GLU A 277 24.50 -15.06 2.99
C GLU A 277 24.21 -13.94 1.98
N PRO A 278 24.05 -14.28 0.69
CA PRO A 278 23.45 -13.37 -0.26
C PRO A 278 22.15 -12.83 0.33
N ASP A 279 21.92 -11.53 0.13
CA ASP A 279 20.60 -10.95 0.38
C ASP A 279 19.57 -11.75 -0.44
N PHE A 280 18.58 -12.35 0.23
CA PHE A 280 17.57 -13.21 -0.40
C PHE A 280 16.86 -12.51 -1.55
N GLU A 281 16.72 -11.19 -1.46
CA GLU A 281 16.12 -10.36 -2.50
C GLU A 281 17.01 -10.27 -3.74
N TRP A 282 18.32 -10.07 -3.54
CA TRP A 282 19.30 -10.03 -4.62
C TRP A 282 19.41 -11.36 -5.34
N GLU A 283 19.49 -12.48 -4.62
CA GLU A 283 19.61 -13.79 -5.25
C GLU A 283 18.33 -14.18 -6.01
N SER A 284 17.15 -13.77 -5.52
CA SER A 284 15.90 -13.94 -6.28
C SER A 284 15.94 -13.15 -7.58
N ALA A 285 16.33 -11.87 -7.52
CA ALA A 285 16.46 -11.03 -8.71
C ALA A 285 17.53 -11.54 -9.69
N TRP A 286 18.62 -12.12 -9.17
CA TRP A 286 19.66 -12.77 -9.98
C TRP A 286 19.13 -13.97 -10.74
N ILE A 287 18.37 -14.84 -10.08
CA ILE A 287 17.71 -15.98 -10.71
C ILE A 287 16.73 -15.53 -11.79
N ASP A 288 15.93 -14.49 -11.51
CA ASP A 288 14.98 -13.95 -12.49
C ASP A 288 15.70 -13.33 -13.70
N TYR A 289 16.84 -12.68 -13.48
CA TYR A 289 17.73 -12.22 -14.56
C TYR A 289 18.30 -13.38 -15.39
N LEU A 290 18.73 -14.47 -14.77
CA LEU A 290 19.25 -15.64 -15.48
C LEU A 290 18.17 -16.29 -16.36
N ASP A 291 16.95 -16.46 -15.83
CA ASP A 291 15.80 -16.90 -16.62
C ASP A 291 15.57 -15.97 -17.82
N ALA A 292 15.49 -14.65 -17.58
CA ALA A 292 15.19 -13.66 -18.62
C ALA A 292 16.30 -13.50 -19.66
N SER A 293 17.56 -13.81 -19.31
CA SER A 293 18.71 -13.80 -20.21
C SER A 293 18.91 -15.11 -20.97
N GLY A 294 18.02 -16.10 -20.79
CA GLY A 294 18.07 -17.40 -21.46
C GLY A 294 19.05 -18.40 -20.83
N GLN A 295 19.60 -18.10 -19.65
CA GLN A 295 20.52 -18.96 -18.90
C GLN A 295 19.75 -19.87 -17.92
N ALA A 296 18.77 -20.61 -18.44
CA ALA A 296 17.83 -21.40 -17.64
C ALA A 296 18.52 -22.46 -16.76
N ASP A 297 19.55 -23.13 -17.28
CA ASP A 297 20.29 -24.15 -16.53
C ASP A 297 21.01 -23.55 -15.32
N LEU A 298 21.68 -22.40 -15.53
CA LEU A 298 22.35 -21.68 -14.44
C LEU A 298 21.34 -21.13 -13.43
N ALA A 299 20.16 -20.72 -13.89
CA ALA A 299 19.07 -20.30 -13.03
C ALA A 299 18.56 -21.46 -12.15
N GLN A 300 18.41 -22.67 -12.72
CA GLN A 300 18.04 -23.88 -11.98
C GLN A 300 19.11 -24.28 -10.96
N GLU A 301 20.38 -24.29 -11.36
CA GLU A 301 21.50 -24.56 -10.45
C GLU A 301 21.51 -23.57 -9.29
N THR A 302 21.37 -22.28 -9.58
CA THR A 302 21.34 -21.23 -8.55
C THR A 302 20.13 -21.39 -7.61
N ARG A 303 18.95 -21.74 -8.14
CA ARG A 303 17.77 -22.05 -7.31
C ARG A 303 18.02 -23.20 -6.35
N TRP A 304 18.66 -24.26 -6.84
CA TRP A 304 18.97 -25.45 -6.03
C TRP A 304 19.98 -25.13 -4.93
N ILE A 305 21.09 -24.48 -5.27
CA ILE A 305 22.11 -24.05 -4.29
C ILE A 305 21.49 -23.14 -3.22
N ALA A 306 20.63 -22.20 -3.65
CA ALA A 306 19.91 -21.32 -2.75
C ALA A 306 18.95 -22.09 -1.82
N PHE A 307 18.24 -23.09 -2.35
CA PHE A 307 17.43 -23.99 -1.55
C PHE A 307 18.29 -24.77 -0.54
N GLU A 308 19.39 -25.40 -0.96
CA GLU A 308 20.22 -26.22 -0.07
C GLU A 308 20.76 -25.43 1.12
N ARG A 309 21.09 -24.15 0.91
CA ARG A 309 21.56 -23.25 1.96
C ARG A 309 20.46 -22.81 2.94
N THR A 310 19.22 -22.71 2.48
CA THR A 310 18.15 -21.97 3.19
C THR A 310 16.99 -22.84 3.63
N LEU A 311 16.83 -24.00 3.01
CA LEU A 311 15.64 -24.85 3.05
C LEU A 311 14.34 -24.08 2.76
N SER A 312 14.40 -23.08 1.87
CA SER A 312 13.21 -22.32 1.48
C SER A 312 12.25 -23.17 0.64
N VAL A 313 11.05 -23.42 1.18
CA VAL A 313 9.95 -24.11 0.47
C VAL A 313 9.62 -23.42 -0.85
N ALA A 314 9.59 -22.08 -0.87
CA ALA A 314 9.28 -21.32 -2.08
C ALA A 314 10.32 -21.58 -3.19
N ARG A 315 11.61 -21.63 -2.84
CA ARG A 315 12.69 -21.91 -3.81
C ARG A 315 12.66 -23.35 -4.32
N ALA A 316 12.43 -24.32 -3.44
CA ALA A 316 12.26 -25.72 -3.84
C ALA A 316 11.06 -25.90 -4.79
N LYS A 317 9.90 -25.30 -4.48
CA LYS A 317 8.74 -25.33 -5.38
C LYS A 317 9.02 -24.65 -6.72
N ALA A 318 9.73 -23.52 -6.71
CA ALA A 318 10.08 -22.80 -7.93
C ALA A 318 11.07 -23.55 -8.83
N PHE A 319 11.96 -24.36 -8.23
CA PHE A 319 12.85 -25.30 -8.92
C PHE A 319 12.05 -26.45 -9.52
N ILE A 320 11.31 -27.20 -8.69
CA ILE A 320 10.54 -28.39 -9.10
C ILE A 320 9.54 -28.05 -10.21
N LYS A 321 8.77 -26.97 -10.10
CA LYS A 321 7.77 -26.57 -11.11
C LYS A 321 8.34 -26.38 -12.54
N ARG A 322 9.65 -26.17 -12.67
CA ARG A 322 10.32 -25.94 -13.96
C ARG A 322 10.99 -27.21 -14.52
N LEU A 323 10.91 -28.31 -13.80
CA LEU A 323 11.28 -29.63 -14.30
C LEU A 323 10.11 -30.24 -15.07
N GLY A 324 10.37 -31.32 -15.82
CA GLY A 324 9.30 -32.10 -16.42
C GLY A 324 8.67 -33.06 -15.42
N ASP A 325 7.41 -33.44 -15.62
CA ASP A 325 6.62 -34.25 -14.67
C ASP A 325 7.33 -35.49 -14.06
N PHE A 326 8.28 -36.11 -14.79
CA PHE A 326 9.05 -37.26 -14.30
C PHE A 326 10.21 -36.87 -13.37
N ASP A 327 10.81 -35.72 -13.58
CA ASP A 327 11.96 -35.21 -12.82
C ASP A 327 11.51 -34.52 -11.52
N ASP A 328 10.25 -34.06 -11.45
CA ASP A 328 9.65 -33.41 -10.28
C ASP A 328 9.69 -34.32 -9.03
N VAL A 329 9.27 -35.57 -9.18
CA VAL A 329 9.20 -36.55 -8.08
C VAL A 329 10.60 -36.89 -7.55
N GLU A 330 11.58 -37.03 -8.45
CA GLU A 330 12.97 -37.26 -8.05
C GLU A 330 13.54 -36.04 -7.32
N ALA A 331 13.28 -34.84 -7.82
CA ALA A 331 13.70 -33.60 -7.20
C ALA A 331 13.06 -33.37 -5.81
N GLU A 332 11.79 -33.72 -5.63
CA GLU A 332 11.13 -33.73 -4.32
C GLU A 332 11.83 -34.68 -3.35
N GLY A 333 12.08 -35.93 -3.79
CA GLY A 333 12.81 -36.91 -2.98
C GLY A 333 14.20 -36.42 -2.57
N ARG A 334 14.93 -35.78 -3.49
CA ARG A 334 16.22 -35.14 -3.21
C ARG A 334 16.09 -34.01 -2.19
N ALA A 335 15.07 -33.17 -2.31
CA ALA A 335 14.84 -32.06 -1.38
C ALA A 335 14.54 -32.57 0.04
N PHE A 336 13.71 -33.63 0.18
CA PHE A 336 13.42 -34.23 1.48
C PHE A 336 14.64 -34.89 2.10
N ALA A 337 15.42 -35.62 1.29
CA ALA A 337 16.65 -36.26 1.76
C ALA A 337 17.68 -35.23 2.24
N HIS A 338 17.78 -34.09 1.55
CA HIS A 338 18.63 -32.97 1.97
C HIS A 338 18.15 -32.37 3.29
N ALA A 339 16.86 -32.06 3.41
CA ALA A 339 16.28 -31.51 4.63
C ALA A 339 16.43 -32.44 5.84
N ALA A 340 16.23 -33.75 5.67
CA ALA A 340 16.37 -34.74 6.74
C ALA A 340 17.81 -34.84 7.29
N ARG A 341 18.81 -34.56 6.44
CA ARG A 341 20.24 -34.60 6.79
C ARG A 341 20.83 -33.23 7.14
N HIS A 342 20.03 -32.18 7.10
CA HIS A 342 20.49 -30.83 7.34
C HIS A 342 21.05 -30.68 8.76
N ALA A 343 22.17 -29.99 8.94
CA ALA A 343 22.85 -29.89 10.24
C ALA A 343 21.93 -29.33 11.35
N ASP A 344 21.21 -28.26 11.02
CA ASP A 344 20.15 -27.70 11.86
C ASP A 344 18.87 -28.55 11.75
N PHE A 345 18.59 -29.32 12.80
CA PHE A 345 17.45 -30.23 12.90
C PHE A 345 16.11 -29.48 12.74
N HIS A 346 15.95 -28.35 13.44
CA HIS A 346 14.69 -27.61 13.44
C HIS A 346 14.38 -27.00 12.07
N LYS A 347 15.40 -26.49 11.36
CA LYS A 347 15.20 -26.00 9.98
C LYS A 347 14.80 -27.12 9.02
N GLY A 348 15.46 -28.28 9.11
CA GLY A 348 15.12 -29.46 8.33
C GLY A 348 13.67 -29.90 8.57
N LEU A 349 13.29 -30.03 9.84
CA LEU A 349 11.94 -30.41 10.24
C LEU A 349 10.89 -29.37 9.81
N ALA A 350 11.16 -28.08 9.99
CA ALA A 350 10.26 -27.01 9.58
C ALA A 350 9.98 -27.04 8.08
N PHE A 351 10.99 -27.30 7.25
CA PHE A 351 10.80 -27.48 5.81
C PHE A 351 9.90 -28.68 5.50
N LEU A 352 10.19 -29.85 6.06
CA LEU A 352 9.40 -31.08 5.80
C LEU A 352 7.93 -30.90 6.21
N MET A 353 7.70 -30.24 7.35
CA MET A 353 6.35 -29.92 7.84
C MET A 353 5.63 -28.89 6.95
N ALA A 354 6.35 -27.88 6.47
CA ALA A 354 5.81 -26.89 5.54
C ALA A 354 5.62 -27.42 4.10
N TRP A 355 6.28 -28.53 3.75
CA TRP A 355 6.08 -29.30 2.50
C TRP A 355 4.99 -30.39 2.58
N PRO A 356 4.25 -30.49 3.68
CA PRO A 356 3.58 -31.72 4.15
C PRO A 356 4.26 -33.10 3.95
N ALA A 357 5.59 -33.22 4.00
CA ALA A 357 6.31 -34.51 3.93
C ALA A 357 6.34 -35.23 5.29
N LEU A 358 5.14 -35.58 5.81
CA LEU A 358 4.97 -36.16 7.15
C LEU A 358 5.71 -37.48 7.37
N PRO A 359 5.76 -38.44 6.41
CA PRO A 359 6.52 -39.68 6.58
C PRO A 359 8.02 -39.42 6.77
N GLU A 360 8.58 -38.47 6.03
CA GLU A 360 10.00 -38.09 6.08
C GLU A 360 10.31 -37.34 7.38
N ALA A 361 9.41 -36.45 7.82
CA ALA A 361 9.51 -35.77 9.10
C ALA A 361 9.52 -36.76 10.27
N ALA A 362 8.61 -37.75 10.26
CA ALA A 362 8.56 -38.80 11.28
C ALA A 362 9.84 -39.64 11.33
N LYS A 363 10.37 -40.02 10.16
CA LYS A 363 11.67 -40.73 10.06
C LYS A 363 12.82 -39.89 10.60
N MET A 364 12.87 -38.60 10.27
CA MET A 364 13.90 -37.68 10.77
C MET A 364 13.86 -37.55 12.30
N ILE A 365 12.66 -37.37 12.88
CA ILE A 365 12.45 -37.31 14.33
C ILE A 365 12.93 -38.59 15.02
N GLN A 366 12.59 -39.77 14.48
CA GLN A 366 13.01 -41.05 15.05
C GLN A 366 14.52 -41.28 14.94
N ALA A 367 15.13 -40.90 13.82
CA ALA A 367 16.55 -41.11 13.57
C ALA A 367 17.47 -40.13 14.33
N ARG A 368 16.95 -38.96 14.73
CA ARG A 368 17.70 -37.89 15.39
C ARG A 368 17.01 -37.41 16.66
N ALA A 369 16.50 -38.35 17.46
CA ALA A 369 15.76 -38.04 18.69
C ALA A 369 16.58 -37.18 19.67
N ASP A 370 17.88 -37.44 19.78
CA ASP A 370 18.80 -36.71 20.67
C ASP A 370 18.97 -35.23 20.30
N ASP A 371 18.70 -34.84 19.04
CA ASP A 371 18.78 -33.45 18.59
C ASP A 371 17.53 -32.63 18.95
N ILE A 372 16.47 -33.28 19.46
CA ILE A 372 15.23 -32.63 19.91
C ILE A 372 15.40 -32.04 21.31
N GLU A 373 16.18 -32.72 22.17
CA GLU A 373 16.35 -32.37 23.59
C GLU A 373 17.39 -31.26 23.84
N ARG A 374 18.20 -30.91 22.83
CA ARG A 374 19.31 -29.94 22.93
C ARG A 374 18.90 -28.46 23.01
N VAL A 375 17.63 -28.16 23.26
CA VAL A 375 17.07 -26.78 23.19
C VAL A 375 17.22 -25.99 24.50
N ASP A 376 17.61 -26.62 25.62
CA ASP A 376 17.61 -25.97 26.94
C ASP A 376 19.00 -25.58 27.51
N ASP A 377 20.12 -25.77 26.79
CA ASP A 377 21.47 -25.36 27.23
C ASP A 377 22.20 -24.55 26.13
N ASP A 378 21.81 -23.28 25.93
CA ASP A 378 22.71 -22.20 25.44
C ASP A 378 22.10 -20.79 25.69
#